data_AF-A0AAW8KKX3-F1
#
_entry.id   AF-A0AAW8KKX3-F1
#
_cell.length_a   1.000
_cell.length_b   1.000
_cell.length_c   1.000
_cell.angle_alpha   90.00
_cell.angle_beta   90.00
_cell.angle_gamma   90.00
#
_symmetry.space_group_name_H-M   'P 1'
#
loop_
_entity.id
_entity.type
_entity.pdbx_description
1 polymer ?
#
loop_
_entity_poly.entity_id
_entity_poly.type
_entity_poly.pdbx_seq_one_letter_code
_entity_poly.pdbx_strand_id
1 'polypeptide(L)'
;IRALNKLKQHGVRIALDDFGTGFSSLTHIRDYPIDSLKVDCSFIQKMQHDPSIYAIVQAIGLLAPNLSLGLIAEGIETPEQEELLRQFGYSIGQG
;
A
#
# COMPACT_ATOMS: atom_id res chain seq x y z
N ILE A 1 -1.24 -2.71 19.55
CA ILE A 1 0.17 -2.22 19.54
C ILE A 1 1.15 -3.14 20.27
N ARG A 2 0.94 -3.52 21.56
CA ARG A 2 1.91 -4.32 22.34
C ARG A 2 2.40 -5.61 21.65
N ALA A 3 1.50 -6.38 21.04
CA ALA A 3 1.85 -7.60 20.31
C ALA A 3 2.72 -7.32 19.08
N LEU A 4 2.36 -6.31 18.28
CA LEU A 4 3.12 -5.88 17.10
C LEU A 4 4.53 -5.41 17.47
N ASN A 5 4.67 -4.61 18.52
CA ASN A 5 5.97 -4.18 19.03
C ASN A 5 6.84 -5.37 19.45
N LYS A 6 6.25 -6.40 20.07
CA LYS A 6 6.99 -7.61 20.44
C LYS A 6 7.48 -8.37 19.20
N LEU A 7 6.68 -8.45 18.15
CA LEU A 7 7.10 -9.04 16.87
C LEU A 7 8.26 -8.23 16.24
N LYS A 8 8.17 -6.90 16.24
CA LYS A 8 9.24 -6.00 15.77
C LYS A 8 10.55 -6.21 16.52
N GLN A 9 10.51 -6.42 17.83
CA GLN A 9 11.69 -6.70 18.65
C GLN A 9 12.41 -8.01 18.24
N HIS A 10 11.70 -8.94 17.59
CA HIS A 10 12.27 -10.17 17.05
C HIS A 10 12.63 -10.06 15.55
N GLY A 11 12.65 -8.85 14.99
CA GLY A 11 13.02 -8.62 13.58
C GLY A 11 11.93 -8.94 12.56
N VAL A 12 10.70 -9.23 12.99
CA VAL A 12 9.57 -9.46 12.09
C VAL A 12 9.15 -8.13 11.46
N ARG A 13 8.98 -8.11 10.13
CA ARG A 13 8.39 -6.98 9.41
C ARG A 13 6.86 -7.09 9.37
N ILE A 14 6.19 -5.96 9.48
CA ILE A 14 4.72 -5.88 9.59
C ILE A 14 4.18 -5.12 8.40
N ALA A 15 3.34 -5.77 7.59
CA ALA A 15 2.56 -5.11 6.56
C ALA A 15 1.14 -4.82 7.07
N LEU A 16 0.59 -3.66 6.73
CA LEU A 16 -0.83 -3.40 6.86
C LEU A 16 -1.53 -3.84 5.58
N ASP A 17 -2.47 -4.77 5.72
CA ASP A 17 -3.20 -5.38 4.61
C ASP A 17 -4.48 -4.62 4.24
N ASP A 18 -5.01 -4.92 3.05
CA ASP A 18 -6.29 -4.44 2.52
C ASP A 18 -6.45 -2.91 2.54
N PHE A 19 -5.36 -2.16 2.31
CA PHE A 19 -5.41 -0.70 2.26
C PHE A 19 -6.18 -0.24 1.02
N GLY A 20 -7.34 0.37 1.26
CA GLY A 20 -8.34 0.76 0.28
C GLY A 20 -9.75 0.29 0.64
N THR A 21 -9.91 -0.78 1.42
CA THR A 21 -11.24 -1.33 1.75
C THR A 21 -11.75 -0.80 3.10
N GLY A 22 -12.94 -0.19 3.13
CA GLY A 22 -13.83 0.08 4.29
C GLY A 22 -13.30 0.78 5.56
N PHE A 23 -12.16 0.35 6.09
CA PHE A 23 -11.53 0.73 7.37
C PHE A 23 -10.09 1.26 7.19
N SER A 24 -9.64 1.53 5.98
CA SER A 24 -8.28 1.99 5.67
C SER A 24 -8.08 3.47 6.05
N SER A 25 -7.90 3.73 7.34
CA SER A 25 -7.62 5.08 7.84
C SER A 25 -6.13 5.39 7.77
N LEU A 26 -5.78 6.54 7.19
CA LEU A 26 -4.44 7.14 7.28
C LEU A 26 -3.99 7.33 8.75
N THR A 27 -4.92 7.40 9.69
CA THR A 27 -4.61 7.47 11.13
C THR A 27 -3.95 6.18 11.62
N HIS A 28 -4.34 5.01 11.11
CA HIS A 28 -3.74 3.72 11.48
C HIS A 28 -2.28 3.63 11.04
N ILE A 29 -1.93 4.20 9.89
CA ILE A 29 -0.55 4.26 9.40
C ILE A 29 0.36 4.95 10.41
N ARG A 30 -0.12 6.02 11.04
CA ARG A 30 0.66 6.79 12.02
C ARG A 30 0.81 6.05 13.36
N ASP A 31 -0.24 5.35 13.79
CA ASP A 31 -0.34 4.86 15.16
C ASP A 31 0.16 3.41 15.34
N TYR A 32 0.41 2.68 14.25
CA TYR A 32 0.93 1.31 14.28
C TYR A 32 2.39 1.19 13.79
N PRO A 33 3.18 0.27 14.36
CA PRO A 33 4.58 0.04 13.99
C PRO A 33 4.70 -0.80 12.70
N ILE A 34 4.17 -0.28 11.59
CA ILE A 34 4.13 -0.95 10.29
C ILE A 34 5.38 -0.60 9.46
N ASP A 35 5.78 -1.53 8.59
CA ASP A 35 6.90 -1.39 7.66
C ASP A 35 6.45 -1.19 6.22
N SER A 36 5.26 -1.69 5.88
CA SER A 36 4.74 -1.62 4.52
C SER A 36 3.22 -1.55 4.47
N LEU A 37 2.71 -0.98 3.38
CA LEU A 37 1.29 -0.93 3.04
C LEU A 37 1.04 -1.80 1.82
N LYS A 38 0.01 -2.66 1.92
CA LYS A 38 -0.49 -3.45 0.79
C LYS A 38 -1.77 -2.78 0.28
N VAL A 39 -1.74 -2.36 -0.98
CA VAL A 39 -2.89 -1.75 -1.66
C VAL A 39 -3.69 -2.84 -2.35
N ASP A 40 -4.96 -2.91 -1.98
CA ASP A 40 -5.89 -3.96 -2.38
C ASP A 40 -6.15 -3.98 -3.90
N CYS A 41 -6.41 -5.17 -4.43
CA CYS A 41 -6.63 -5.41 -5.87
C CYS A 41 -7.82 -4.61 -6.43
N SER A 42 -8.83 -4.30 -5.62
CA SER A 42 -9.97 -3.51 -6.08
C SER A 42 -9.58 -2.08 -6.48
N PHE A 43 -8.50 -1.53 -5.92
CA PHE A 43 -7.95 -0.24 -6.33
C PHE A 43 -7.16 -0.38 -7.63
N ILE A 44 -6.30 -1.39 -7.71
CA ILE A 44 -5.46 -1.63 -8.88
C ILE A 44 -6.31 -1.89 -10.13
N GLN A 45 -7.37 -2.69 -10.01
CA GLN A 45 -8.29 -2.97 -11.12
C GLN A 45 -9.11 -1.74 -11.56
N LYS A 46 -9.41 -0.81 -10.64
CA LYS A 46 -10.24 0.37 -10.93
C LYS A 46 -9.44 1.60 -11.36
N MET A 47 -8.16 1.69 -11.03
CA MET A 47 -7.37 2.92 -11.24
C MET A 47 -7.27 3.38 -12.70
N GLN A 48 -7.41 2.47 -13.67
CA GLN A 48 -7.37 2.83 -15.10
C GLN A 48 -8.68 3.47 -15.60
N HIS A 49 -9.78 3.26 -14.89
CA HIS A 49 -11.12 3.67 -15.34
C HIS A 49 -11.81 4.67 -14.39
N ASP A 50 -11.30 4.81 -13.16
CA ASP A 50 -11.79 5.74 -12.15
C ASP A 50 -10.69 6.76 -11.78
N PRO A 51 -10.81 8.03 -12.23
CA PRO A 51 -9.85 9.08 -11.92
C PRO A 51 -9.67 9.35 -10.42
N SER A 52 -10.69 9.07 -9.60
CA SER A 52 -10.59 9.25 -8.15
C SER A 52 -9.73 8.15 -7.54
N ILE A 53 -9.92 6.90 -7.97
CA ILE A 53 -9.06 5.79 -7.55
C ILE A 53 -7.62 5.98 -8.03
N TYR A 54 -7.45 6.43 -9.28
CA TYR A 54 -6.13 6.80 -9.81
C TYR A 54 -5.41 7.79 -8.89
N ALA A 55 -6.07 8.89 -8.54
CA ALA A 55 -5.50 9.93 -7.67
C ALA A 55 -5.15 9.38 -6.27
N ILE A 56 -5.96 8.48 -5.73
CA ILE A 56 -5.69 7.84 -4.42
C ILE A 56 -4.46 6.93 -4.50
N VAL A 57 -4.37 6.05 -5.50
CA VAL A 57 -3.23 5.14 -5.70
C VAL A 57 -1.94 5.94 -5.90
N GLN A 58 -2.00 7.00 -6.72
CA GLN A 58 -0.87 7.90 -6.91
C GLN A 58 -0.46 8.61 -5.61
N ALA A 59 -1.42 9.12 -4.83
CA ALA A 59 -1.14 9.78 -3.57
C ALA A 59 -0.50 8.83 -2.54
N ILE A 60 -0.95 7.58 -2.46
CA ILE A 60 -0.34 6.55 -1.61
C ILE A 60 1.13 6.33 -2.03
N GLY A 61 1.37 6.21 -3.33
CA GLY A 61 2.70 6.15 -3.96
C GLY A 61 3.65 7.24 -3.45
N LEU A 62 3.18 8.48 -3.42
CA LEU A 62 3.94 9.64 -2.96
C LEU A 62 4.10 9.72 -1.44
N LEU A 63 3.11 9.26 -0.67
CA LEU A 63 3.11 9.38 0.79
C LEU A 63 3.98 8.33 1.48
N ALA A 64 3.94 7.08 1.03
CA ALA A 64 4.58 5.99 1.74
C ALA A 64 6.10 6.15 1.94
N PRO A 65 6.90 6.59 0.92
CA PRO A 65 8.32 6.83 1.12
C PRO A 65 8.60 7.91 2.18
N ASN A 66 7.78 8.97 2.21
CA ASN A 66 7.88 10.05 3.20
C ASN A 66 7.56 9.59 4.63
N LEU A 67 6.81 8.49 4.76
CA LEU A 67 6.48 7.85 6.03
C LEU A 67 7.43 6.68 6.35
N SER A 68 8.48 6.47 5.55
CA SER A 68 9.40 5.33 5.65
C SER A 68 8.69 3.96 5.54
N LEU A 69 7.64 3.91 4.71
CA LEU A 69 6.86 2.71 4.45
C LEU A 69 7.17 2.15 3.06
N GLY A 70 7.32 0.83 2.99
CA GLY A 70 7.28 0.09 1.73
C GLY A 70 5.87 0.05 1.15
N LEU A 71 5.78 -0.11 -0.17
CA LEU A 71 4.52 -0.26 -0.89
C LEU A 71 4.47 -1.59 -1.63
N ILE A 72 3.33 -2.26 -1.52
CA ILE A 72 3.00 -3.50 -2.19
C ILE A 72 1.67 -3.27 -2.91
N ALA A 73 1.61 -3.51 -4.22
CA ALA A 73 0.36 -3.51 -4.99
C ALA A 73 -0.09 -4.95 -5.26
N GLU A 74 -1.38 -5.24 -5.09
CA GLU A 74 -1.97 -6.55 -5.35
C GLU A 74 -2.90 -6.54 -6.55
N GLY A 75 -3.01 -7.68 -7.25
CA GLY A 75 -3.91 -7.84 -8.38
C GLY A 75 -3.47 -7.06 -9.62
N ILE A 76 -2.16 -7.01 -9.88
CA ILE A 76 -1.61 -6.49 -11.14
C ILE A 76 -1.87 -7.54 -12.23
N GLU A 77 -2.73 -7.22 -13.19
CA GLU A 77 -3.12 -8.15 -14.25
C GLU A 77 -2.60 -7.74 -15.64
N THR A 78 -2.16 -6.47 -15.79
CA THR A 78 -1.68 -5.95 -17.08
C THR A 78 -0.35 -5.20 -16.98
N PRO A 79 0.45 -5.19 -18.07
CA PRO A 79 1.70 -4.42 -18.12
C PRO A 79 1.49 -2.92 -17.90
N GLU A 80 0.36 -2.37 -18.36
CA GLU A 80 0.03 -0.95 -18.19
C GLU A 80 -0.22 -0.61 -16.71
N GLN A 81 -0.80 -1.54 -15.93
CA GLN A 81 -0.97 -1.37 -14.49
C GLN A 81 0.39 -1.39 -13.79
N GLU A 82 1.27 -2.33 -14.15
CA GLU A 82 2.63 -2.41 -13.61
C GLU A 82 3.41 -1.11 -13.89
N GLU A 83 3.36 -0.62 -15.12
CA GLU A 83 4.07 0.60 -15.52
C GLU A 83 3.59 1.81 -14.72
N LEU A 84 2.28 2.01 -14.58
CA LEU A 84 1.71 3.09 -13.77
C LEU A 84 2.15 2.99 -12.30
N LEU A 85 2.09 1.79 -11.72
CA LEU A 85 2.46 1.57 -10.32
C LEU A 85 3.94 1.85 -10.08
N ARG A 86 4.82 1.44 -11.00
CA ARG A 86 6.25 1.79 -10.95
C ARG A 86 6.47 3.30 -10.99
N GLN A 87 5.73 4.02 -11.84
CA GLN A 87 5.80 5.48 -11.91
C GLN A 87 5.35 6.16 -10.61
N PHE A 88 4.39 5.57 -9.89
CA PHE A 88 3.93 6.08 -8.61
C PHE A 88 4.83 5.69 -7.43
N GLY A 89 5.86 4.87 -7.63
CA GLY A 89 6.82 4.48 -6.59
C GLY A 89 6.49 3.17 -5.88
N TYR A 90 5.60 2.34 -6.42
CA TYR A 90 5.40 0.98 -5.93
C TYR A 90 6.60 0.13 -6.32
N SER A 91 7.28 -0.44 -5.32
CA SER A 91 8.51 -1.22 -5.50
C SER A 91 8.27 -2.73 -5.48
N ILE A 92 7.11 -3.17 -5.00
CA ILE A 92 6.70 -4.57 -4.92
C ILE A 92 5.30 -4.71 -5.52
N GLY A 93 5.10 -5.72 -6.36
CA GLY A 93 3.82 -6.07 -6.96
C GLY A 93 3.56 -7.57 -6.89
N GLN A 94 2.29 -7.95 -6.80
CA GLN A 94 1.82 -9.33 -6.87
C GLN A 94 0.59 -9.38 -7.79
N GLY A 95 0.59 -10.30 -8.75
CA GLY A 95 -0.49 -10.48 -9.71
C GLY A 95 0.03 -11.13 -10.98
#